data_AF-A0A0D2LQB6-F1
#
_entry.id   AF-A0A0D2LQB6-F1
#
_cell.length_a   1.000
_cell.length_b   1.000
_cell.length_c   1.000
_cell.angle_alpha   90.00
_cell.angle_beta   90.00
_cell.angle_gamma   90.00
#
_symmetry.space_group_name_H-M   'P 1'
#
loop_
_entity.id
_entity.type
_entity.pdbx_description
1 polymer ?
#
loop_
_entity_poly.entity_id
_entity_poly.type
_entity_poly.pdbx_seq_one_letter_code
_entity_poly.pdbx_strand_id
1 'polypeptide(L)'
;MNVSEDESQLSAIARAILNILSLENVKILTYFNHKMSKECLEKVTQTLSFLAQPRESHLLLLTGEVQRDRAAELLGLRACNFQPRHSNKLGNEFRVFTNYDPGERLGGWEQEQ
;
A
#
# COMPACT_ATOMS: atom_id res chain seq x y z
N MET A 1 0.26 -25.81 3.19
CA MET A 1 -0.38 -24.61 2.62
C MET A 1 0.53 -24.12 1.51
N ASN A 2 0.14 -24.25 0.24
CA ASN A 2 0.96 -23.78 -0.88
C ASN A 2 0.72 -22.28 -1.04
N VAL A 3 1.69 -21.47 -0.64
CA VAL A 3 1.71 -20.03 -0.94
C VAL A 3 2.02 -19.90 -2.43
N SER A 4 1.19 -19.18 -3.18
CA SER A 4 1.46 -18.96 -4.61
C SER A 4 2.76 -18.13 -4.79
N GLU A 5 3.45 -18.30 -5.92
CA GLU A 5 4.65 -17.51 -6.22
C GLU A 5 4.37 -16.00 -6.19
N ASP A 6 3.18 -15.59 -6.62
CA ASP A 6 2.71 -14.20 -6.56
C ASP A 6 2.64 -13.70 -5.11
N GLU A 7 2.00 -14.46 -4.21
CA GLU A 7 1.95 -14.12 -2.78
C GLU A 7 3.35 -14.08 -2.15
N SER A 8 4.28 -14.92 -2.60
CA SER A 8 5.67 -14.92 -2.14
C SER A 8 6.42 -13.66 -2.58
N GLN A 9 6.27 -13.22 -3.84
CA GLN A 9 6.90 -11.98 -4.33
C GLN A 9 6.29 -10.74 -3.67
N LEU A 10 4.98 -10.72 -3.51
CA LEU A 10 4.23 -9.65 -2.87
C LEU A 10 4.61 -9.51 -1.38
N SER A 11 4.76 -10.64 -0.69
CA SER A 11 5.33 -10.71 0.67
C SER A 11 6.78 -10.21 0.71
N ALA A 12 7.61 -10.54 -0.28
CA ALA A 12 8.98 -10.03 -0.38
C ALA A 12 9.02 -8.50 -0.58
N ILE A 13 8.13 -7.94 -1.40
CA ILE A 13 8.02 -6.49 -1.58
C ILE A 13 7.53 -5.81 -0.30
N ALA A 14 6.50 -6.37 0.35
CA ALA A 14 6.03 -5.86 1.65
C ALA A 14 7.17 -5.85 2.69
N ARG A 15 7.98 -6.91 2.75
CA ARG A 15 9.17 -7.00 3.61
C ARG A 15 10.26 -6.02 3.22
N ALA A 16 10.50 -5.80 1.93
CA ALA A 16 11.46 -4.80 1.46
C ALA A 16 11.01 -3.39 1.85
N ILE A 17 9.73 -3.06 1.66
CA ILE A 17 9.13 -1.80 2.09
C ILE A 17 9.23 -1.63 3.61
N LEU A 18 8.95 -2.68 4.38
CA LEU A 18 9.12 -2.69 5.85
C LEU A 18 10.55 -2.38 6.28
N ASN A 19 11.55 -3.00 5.62
CA ASN A 19 12.96 -2.75 5.91
C ASN A 19 13.39 -1.34 5.53
N ILE A 20 12.94 -0.84 4.37
CA ILE A 20 13.12 0.56 3.96
C ILE A 20 12.46 1.48 4.99
N LEU A 21 11.30 1.04 5.51
CA LEU A 21 10.38 1.59 6.50
C LEU A 21 10.95 1.88 7.88
N SER A 22 11.90 1.11 8.44
CA SER A 22 12.57 1.29 9.75
C SER A 22 11.90 2.28 10.74
N LEU A 23 10.59 2.14 10.99
CA LEU A 23 9.78 3.13 11.69
C LEU A 23 9.01 2.41 12.78
N GLU A 24 9.31 2.80 14.01
CA GLU A 24 8.39 2.65 15.13
C GLU A 24 7.17 3.54 14.79
N ASN A 25 5.95 2.98 14.73
CA ASN A 25 4.65 3.63 14.47
C ASN A 25 4.03 3.57 13.05
N VAL A 26 4.57 2.80 12.08
CA VAL A 26 3.82 2.55 10.82
C VAL A 26 2.82 1.41 11.03
N LYS A 27 1.53 1.71 10.86
CA LYS A 27 0.47 0.70 10.76
C LYS A 27 0.32 0.33 9.30
N ILE A 28 0.99 -0.76 8.92
CA ILE A 28 1.06 -1.21 7.54
C ILE A 28 -0.19 -2.00 7.20
N LEU A 29 -0.88 -1.56 6.16
CA LEU A 29 -1.97 -2.28 5.55
C LEU A 29 -1.47 -2.89 4.24
N THR A 30 -0.96 -4.11 4.32
CA THR A 30 -0.66 -4.92 3.13
C THR A 30 -1.85 -5.80 2.85
N TYR A 31 -2.55 -5.60 1.73
CA TYR A 31 -3.55 -6.59 1.33
C TYR A 31 -3.63 -6.78 -0.18
N PHE A 32 -3.39 -8.02 -0.57
CA PHE A 32 -3.28 -8.50 -1.93
C PHE A 32 -4.59 -9.16 -2.35
N ASN A 33 -5.40 -8.44 -3.11
CA ASN A 33 -6.17 -9.13 -4.12
C ASN A 33 -6.41 -8.22 -5.32
N HIS A 34 -6.05 -8.70 -6.51
CA HIS A 34 -6.26 -8.02 -7.78
C HIS A 34 -7.76 -7.67 -8.01
N LYS A 35 -8.69 -8.43 -7.41
CA LYS A 35 -10.14 -8.21 -7.48
C LYS A 35 -10.70 -7.61 -6.19
N MET A 36 -10.01 -6.63 -5.63
CA MET A 36 -10.52 -5.95 -4.46
C MET A 36 -11.74 -5.11 -4.86
N SER A 37 -12.93 -5.57 -4.48
CA SER A 37 -14.17 -4.82 -4.66
C SER A 37 -14.11 -3.54 -3.83
N LYS A 38 -14.85 -2.52 -4.24
CA LYS A 38 -14.96 -1.26 -3.48
C LYS A 38 -15.30 -1.52 -2.00
N GLU A 39 -16.24 -2.43 -1.76
CA GLU A 39 -16.69 -2.85 -0.43
C GLU A 39 -15.56 -3.40 0.45
N CYS A 40 -14.57 -4.10 -0.14
CA CYS A 40 -13.44 -4.61 0.61
C CYS A 40 -12.57 -3.46 1.14
N LEU A 41 -12.26 -2.44 0.31
CA LEU A 41 -11.50 -1.28 0.77
C LEU A 41 -12.27 -0.47 1.81
N GLU A 42 -13.59 -0.34 1.64
CA GLU A 42 -14.46 0.37 2.59
C GLU A 42 -14.44 -0.31 3.97
N LYS A 43 -14.56 -1.65 4.03
CA LYS A 43 -14.47 -2.41 5.29
C LYS A 43 -13.10 -2.31 5.94
N VAL A 44 -12.04 -2.33 5.13
CA VAL A 44 -10.68 -2.14 5.62
C VAL A 44 -10.51 -0.72 6.17
N THR A 45 -11.05 0.29 5.50
CA THR A 45 -11.06 1.69 5.94
C THR A 45 -11.80 1.86 7.27
N GLN A 46 -12.97 1.23 7.40
CA GLN A 46 -13.72 1.20 8.65
C GLN A 46 -12.89 0.55 9.77
N THR A 47 -12.24 -0.59 9.49
CA THR A 47 -11.38 -1.26 10.48
C THR A 47 -10.22 -0.36 10.92
N LEU A 48 -9.57 0.31 9.97
CA LEU A 48 -8.51 1.28 10.25
C LEU A 48 -9.01 2.45 11.09
N SER A 49 -10.25 2.92 10.93
CA SER A 49 -10.81 3.99 11.77
C SER A 49 -10.88 3.63 13.26
N PHE A 50 -10.99 2.34 13.59
CA PHE A 50 -10.97 1.85 14.98
C PHE A 50 -9.57 1.57 15.50
N LEU A 51 -8.64 1.18 14.61
CA LEU A 51 -7.28 0.76 14.99
C LEU A 51 -6.26 1.90 14.93
N ALA A 52 -6.39 2.83 13.98
CA ALA A 52 -5.48 3.95 13.78
C ALA A 52 -5.92 5.13 14.64
N GLN A 53 -4.97 5.72 15.36
CA GLN A 53 -5.21 7.01 16.01
C GLN A 53 -5.06 8.09 14.94
N PRO A 54 -6.11 8.89 14.66
CA PRO A 54 -6.02 9.96 13.67
C PRO A 54 -4.85 10.89 14.02
N ARG A 55 -4.00 11.20 13.04
CA ARG A 55 -2.78 12.05 13.12
C ARG A 55 -1.51 11.44 13.71
N GLU A 56 -1.59 10.30 14.39
CA GLU A 56 -0.40 9.62 14.95
C GLU A 56 0.01 8.36 14.18
N SER A 57 -0.88 7.87 13.31
CA SER A 57 -0.64 6.63 12.57
C SER A 57 -0.16 6.91 11.14
N HIS A 58 1.03 6.44 10.81
CA HIS A 58 1.52 6.39 9.44
C HIS A 58 0.91 5.17 8.73
N LEU A 59 0.16 5.45 7.66
CA LEU A 59 -0.47 4.45 6.82
C LEU A 59 0.34 4.23 5.56
N LEU A 60 0.54 2.96 5.24
CA LEU A 60 1.08 2.51 3.97
C LEU A 60 0.18 1.44 3.39
N LEU A 61 -0.27 1.65 2.16
CA LEU A 61 -1.07 0.73 1.39
C LEU A 61 -0.30 0.31 0.13
N LEU A 62 -0.07 -0.99 -0.03
CA LEU A 62 0.43 -1.58 -1.26
C LEU A 62 -0.74 -2.29 -1.95
N THR A 63 -1.14 -1.82 -3.13
CA THR A 63 -2.26 -2.38 -3.88
C THR A 63 -2.11 -2.12 -5.39
N GLY A 64 -3.04 -2.61 -6.20
CA GLY A 64 -3.06 -2.36 -7.64
C GLY A 64 -3.41 -0.92 -7.97
N GLU A 65 -2.86 -0.41 -9.07
CA GLU A 65 -3.05 0.98 -9.54
C GLU A 65 -4.53 1.37 -9.69
N VAL A 66 -5.38 0.41 -10.04
CA VAL A 66 -6.84 0.57 -10.16
C VAL A 66 -7.52 1.08 -8.87
N GLN A 67 -6.84 1.03 -7.72
CA GLN A 67 -7.38 1.52 -6.45
C GLN A 67 -6.92 2.93 -6.09
N ARG A 68 -6.12 3.63 -6.92
CA ARG A 68 -5.60 4.98 -6.64
C ARG A 68 -6.69 5.92 -6.12
N ASP A 69 -7.76 6.11 -6.90
CA ASP A 69 -8.80 7.08 -6.58
C ASP A 69 -9.52 6.75 -5.27
N ARG A 70 -9.77 5.46 -5.03
CA ARG A 70 -10.43 5.01 -3.79
C ARG A 70 -9.51 5.09 -2.58
N ALA A 71 -8.21 4.85 -2.75
CA ALA A 71 -7.24 5.03 -1.68
C ALA A 71 -7.11 6.51 -1.27
N ALA A 72 -7.18 7.41 -2.25
CA ALA A 72 -7.25 8.85 -2.01
C ALA A 72 -8.57 9.25 -1.32
N GLU A 73 -9.72 8.81 -1.84
CA GLU A 73 -11.05 9.16 -1.33
C GLU A 73 -11.30 8.62 0.08
N LEU A 74 -11.03 7.34 0.33
CA LEU A 74 -11.39 6.66 1.57
C LEU A 74 -10.37 6.87 2.70
N LEU A 75 -9.09 6.96 2.35
CA LEU A 75 -7.98 6.93 3.31
C LEU A 75 -7.06 8.16 3.23
N GLY A 76 -7.29 9.08 2.29
CA GLY A 76 -6.46 10.27 2.10
C GLY A 76 -5.02 9.95 1.69
N LEU A 77 -4.80 8.80 1.04
CA LEU A 77 -3.45 8.35 0.66
C LEU A 77 -3.03 8.95 -0.68
N ARG A 78 -1.74 9.18 -0.83
CA ARG A 78 -1.11 9.66 -2.08
C ARG A 78 -0.14 8.63 -2.61
N ALA A 79 -0.08 8.49 -3.93
CA ALA A 79 0.84 7.58 -4.60
C ALA A 79 2.29 8.01 -4.35
N CYS A 80 3.18 7.05 -4.14
CA CYS A 80 4.62 7.28 -4.03
C CYS A 80 5.29 7.03 -5.39
N ASN A 81 6.43 7.67 -5.64
CA ASN A 81 7.22 7.43 -6.86
C ASN A 81 7.83 6.02 -6.92
N PHE A 82 7.91 5.32 -5.78
CA PHE A 82 8.34 3.92 -5.74
C PHE A 82 7.38 3.00 -6.49
N GLN A 83 7.91 2.31 -7.50
CA GLN A 83 7.17 1.35 -8.31
C GLN A 83 7.67 -0.07 -8.03
N PRO A 84 6.89 -0.90 -7.30
CA PRO A 84 7.25 -2.29 -7.08
C PRO A 84 7.31 -3.05 -8.40
N ARG A 85 8.47 -3.68 -8.67
CA ARG A 85 8.67 -4.54 -9.84
C ARG A 85 8.68 -5.99 -9.43
N HIS A 86 7.95 -6.80 -10.18
CA HIS A 86 7.88 -8.23 -10.02
C HIS A 86 8.67 -8.90 -11.16
N SER A 87 9.44 -9.94 -10.83
CA SER A 87 10.20 -10.71 -11.83
C SER A 87 9.29 -11.52 -12.73
N ASN A 88 8.11 -11.90 -12.24
CA ASN A 88 7.03 -12.45 -13.04
C ASN A 88 6.06 -11.32 -13.40
N LYS A 89 5.60 -11.28 -14.65
CA LYS A 89 4.60 -10.31 -15.12
C LYS A 89 3.26 -10.57 -14.41
N LEU A 90 3.12 -10.10 -13.17
CA LEU A 90 1.80 -9.86 -12.59
C LEU A 90 1.06 -9.00 -13.62
N GLY A 91 -0.08 -9.46 -14.10
CA GLY A 91 -0.83 -8.78 -15.16
C GLY A 91 -1.39 -7.40 -14.77
N ASN A 92 -1.00 -6.86 -13.62
CA ASN A 92 -1.47 -5.60 -13.06
C ASN A 92 -0.30 -4.79 -12.49
N GLU A 93 -0.33 -3.48 -12.68
CA GLU A 93 0.60 -2.56 -12.04
C GLU A 93 0.23 -2.38 -10.57
N PHE A 94 1.24 -2.46 -9.70
CA PHE A 94 1.11 -2.17 -8.27
C PHE A 94 1.76 -0.82 -7.94
N ARG A 95 1.20 -0.15 -6.94
CA ARG A 95 1.73 1.10 -6.37
C ARG A 95 1.68 1.07 -4.85
N VAL A 96 2.51 1.94 -4.26
CA VAL A 96 2.50 2.21 -2.83
C VAL A 96 1.84 3.57 -2.60
N PHE A 97 0.91 3.63 -1.65
CA PHE A 97 0.20 4.82 -1.25
C PHE A 97 0.43 5.10 0.24
N THR A 98 0.58 6.36 0.62
CA THR A 98 0.88 6.77 2.01
C THR A 98 0.12 8.02 2.43
N ASN A 99 -0.13 8.19 3.73
CA ASN A 99 -0.68 9.42 4.32
C ASN A 99 0.40 10.38 4.86
N TYR A 100 1.67 10.05 4.62
CA TYR A 100 2.84 10.82 5.01
C TYR A 100 3.80 10.87 3.83
N ASP A 101 4.61 11.92 3.71
CA ASP A 101 5.65 11.96 2.68
C ASP A 101 6.76 10.97 3.07
N PRO A 102 7.00 9.90 2.27
CA PRO A 102 8.05 8.94 2.57
C PRO A 102 9.46 9.48 2.27
N GLY A 103 9.57 10.67 1.69
CA GLY A 103 10.83 11.27 1.26
C GLY A 103 11.61 10.33 0.33
N GLU A 104 12.94 10.39 0.36
CA GLU A 104 13.79 9.61 -0.54
C GLU A 104 13.60 8.09 -0.42
N ARG A 105 13.02 7.59 0.68
CA ARG A 105 12.84 6.16 0.96
C ARG A 105 11.92 5.46 -0.03
N LEU A 106 10.85 6.15 -0.46
CA LEU A 106 9.95 5.69 -1.52
C LEU A 106 9.89 6.70 -2.69
N GLY A 107 10.92 7.54 -2.81
CA GLY A 107 10.99 8.59 -3.83
C GLY A 107 10.01 9.76 -3.66
N GLY A 108 9.41 9.92 -2.48
CA GLY A 108 8.40 10.93 -2.17
C GLY A 108 7.05 10.64 -2.82
N TRP A 109 6.12 11.58 -2.68
CA TRP A 109 4.85 11.52 -3.40
C TRP A 109 5.02 11.80 -4.90
N GLU A 110 4.23 11.09 -5.70
CA GLU A 110 4.04 11.38 -7.12
C GLU A 110 3.45 12.78 -7.27
N GLN A 111 3.96 13.58 -8.21
CA GLN A 111 3.39 14.90 -8.49
C GLN A 111 2.11 14.72 -9.31
N GLU A 112 0.99 15.25 -8.81
CA GLU A 112 -0.26 15.32 -9.56
C GLU A 112 -0.06 16.29 -10.75
N GLN A 113 -0.26 15.79 -11.98
CA GLN A 113 -0.24 16.59 -13.22
C GLN A 113 -1.53 17.35 -13.42
#